data_AF-A0A963BNT4-F1
#
_entry.id   AF-A0A963BNT4-F1
#
_cell.length_a   1.000
_cell.length_b   1.000
_cell.length_c   1.000
_cell.angle_alpha   90.00
_cell.angle_beta   90.00
_cell.angle_gamma   90.00
#
_symmetry.space_group_name_H-M   'P 1'
#
loop_
_entity.id
_entity.type
_entity.pdbx_description
1 polymer ?
#
loop_
_entity_poly.entity_id
_entity_poly.type
_entity_poly.pdbx_seq_one_letter_code
_entity_poly.pdbx_strand_id
1 'polypeptide(L)'
;MKKELLIKSSVPLTGSLAVVTALIVVGAEWTAVAAAAAITLLWLGNSVLVILGQKRKDAEKKIQHESRSMASEEIHSLIRECESRIGKLAAGMRNDLNQVRTLVSDAVATLQASFHGLNELSQSQQSLVLSMLSDAAGDSQTSADNRVNFHKFAEETDMVLRVFVDHVVCGSADGMNMIEKIDDMAERMNKVESLLTDVKSIADQTNLLALNAAIEAARAGEAGRGFAVVADEVRSLSQRSDRFNDEIRTVLGLARENIDSAKETVSKLASKDMSFAIKSKSSIDGMLAHLKSINDETEIRLGRLADVGQQIDLAVGDAVRSLQFEDIVSQLTGYSQRKLDNLSNMMAIIDGGLRKVNLNGENGIAEVDKIAGIRAELMALESEFCSADHKPVNQHSMSEGEVELF
;
A
#
# COMPACT_ATOMS: atom_id res chain seq x y z
N MET A 1 -8.77 36.15 87.43
CA MET A 1 -9.04 34.99 88.33
C MET A 1 -7.96 34.68 89.37
N LYS A 2 -6.66 34.51 89.05
CA LYS A 2 -5.63 34.22 90.09
C LYS A 2 -5.51 35.29 91.19
N LYS A 3 -5.70 36.58 90.86
CA LYS A 3 -5.66 37.70 91.83
C LYS A 3 -6.89 37.75 92.76
N GLU A 4 -8.09 37.40 92.28
CA GLU A 4 -9.31 37.40 93.12
C GLU A 4 -9.33 36.28 94.16
N LEU A 5 -8.68 35.15 93.88
CA LEU A 5 -8.64 34.00 94.77
C LEU A 5 -7.63 34.14 95.91
N LEU A 6 -6.48 34.79 95.65
CA LEU A 6 -5.56 35.17 96.73
C LEU A 6 -6.26 36.11 97.71
N ILE A 7 -7.10 37.03 97.21
CA ILE A 7 -7.89 37.95 98.04
C ILE A 7 -9.00 37.19 98.81
N LYS A 8 -9.72 36.26 98.18
CA LYS A 8 -10.77 35.48 98.87
C LYS A 8 -10.24 34.50 99.91
N SER A 9 -9.00 34.01 99.77
CA SER A 9 -8.35 33.16 100.77
C SER A 9 -7.66 33.95 101.88
N SER A 10 -7.17 35.17 101.62
CA SER A 10 -6.45 35.98 102.61
C SER A 10 -7.36 36.71 103.60
N VAL A 11 -8.55 37.14 103.16
CA VAL A 11 -9.50 37.93 103.96
C VAL A 11 -9.98 37.21 105.25
N PRO A 12 -10.33 35.91 105.23
CA PRO A 12 -10.69 35.20 106.47
C PRO A 12 -9.46 34.77 107.31
N LEU A 13 -8.26 34.66 106.72
CA LEU A 13 -7.04 34.33 107.46
C LEU A 13 -6.65 35.49 108.40
N THR A 14 -6.69 36.73 107.90
CA THR A 14 -6.47 37.94 108.71
C THR A 14 -7.56 38.12 109.76
N GLY A 15 -8.81 37.78 109.44
CA GLY A 15 -9.93 37.85 110.38
C GLY A 15 -9.85 36.83 111.52
N SER A 16 -9.49 35.58 111.21
CA SER A 16 -9.40 34.52 112.22
C SER A 16 -8.15 34.63 113.09
N LEU A 17 -7.01 35.04 112.52
CA LEU A 17 -5.82 35.36 113.30
C LEU A 17 -6.09 36.55 114.24
N ALA A 18 -6.82 37.56 113.77
CA ALA A 18 -7.27 38.68 114.59
C ALA A 18 -8.19 38.25 115.75
N VAL A 19 -9.11 37.30 115.51
CA VAL A 19 -10.00 36.73 116.54
C VAL A 19 -9.21 35.93 117.58
N VAL A 20 -8.22 35.13 117.16
CA VAL A 20 -7.33 34.41 118.09
C VAL A 20 -6.51 35.40 118.93
N THR A 21 -5.94 36.45 118.31
CA THR A 21 -5.21 37.48 119.07
C THR A 21 -6.11 38.30 119.99
N ALA A 22 -7.35 38.59 119.59
CA ALA A 22 -8.32 39.31 120.41
C ALA A 22 -8.77 38.47 121.63
N LEU A 23 -8.98 37.16 121.45
CA LEU A 23 -9.30 36.23 122.55
C LEU A 23 -8.16 36.13 123.57
N ILE A 24 -6.90 36.19 123.13
CA ILE A 24 -5.72 36.20 124.02
C ILE A 24 -5.63 37.51 124.81
N VAL A 25 -5.93 38.67 124.19
CA VAL A 25 -5.84 39.99 124.84
C VAL A 25 -6.96 40.24 125.86
N VAL A 26 -8.15 39.66 125.65
CA VAL A 26 -9.32 39.85 126.54
C VAL A 26 -9.33 38.89 127.76
N GLY A 27 -8.35 37.99 127.87
CA GLY A 27 -8.24 37.06 129.02
C GLY A 27 -9.29 35.94 128.99
N ALA A 28 -9.68 35.48 127.80
CA ALA A 28 -10.62 34.39 127.63
C ALA A 28 -10.04 33.04 128.09
N GLU A 29 -10.91 32.11 128.51
CA GLU A 29 -10.48 30.77 128.94
C GLU A 29 -9.67 30.04 127.86
N TRP A 30 -8.63 29.30 128.27
CA TRP A 30 -7.69 28.62 127.38
C TRP A 30 -8.36 27.66 126.38
N THR A 31 -9.55 27.15 126.73
CA THR A 31 -10.39 26.30 125.89
C THR A 31 -10.90 27.04 124.65
N ALA A 32 -11.23 28.33 124.75
CA ALA A 32 -11.73 29.15 123.64
C ALA A 32 -10.61 29.48 122.63
N VAL A 33 -9.40 29.76 123.13
CA VAL A 33 -8.23 30.02 122.28
C VAL A 33 -7.82 28.76 121.51
N ALA A 34 -7.84 27.60 122.16
CA ALA A 34 -7.55 26.30 121.53
C ALA A 34 -8.58 25.93 120.46
N ALA A 35 -9.87 26.17 120.70
CA ALA A 35 -10.93 25.92 119.73
C ALA A 35 -10.80 26.83 118.48
N ALA A 36 -10.52 28.12 118.67
CA ALA A 36 -10.29 29.04 117.55
C ALA A 36 -9.05 28.63 116.73
N ALA A 37 -7.95 28.26 117.38
CA ALA A 37 -6.75 27.77 116.70
C ALA A 37 -7.02 26.48 115.90
N ALA A 38 -7.75 25.51 116.46
CA ALA A 38 -8.12 24.28 115.77
C ALA A 38 -8.98 24.54 114.52
N ILE A 39 -9.95 25.46 114.60
CA ILE A 39 -10.79 25.86 113.46
C ILE A 39 -9.94 26.51 112.36
N THR A 40 -8.97 27.37 112.73
CA THR A 40 -8.07 27.98 111.74
C THR A 40 -7.16 26.97 111.05
N LEU A 41 -6.63 25.98 111.77
CA LEU A 41 -5.81 24.91 111.20
C LEU A 41 -6.61 23.99 110.28
N LEU A 42 -7.86 23.66 110.65
CA LEU A 42 -8.74 22.81 109.84
C LEU A 42 -9.18 23.54 108.56
N TRP A 43 -9.39 24.85 108.65
CA TRP A 43 -9.68 25.72 107.51
C TRP A 43 -8.46 25.91 106.59
N LEU A 44 -7.26 26.09 107.14
CA LEU A 44 -5.98 26.09 106.40
C LEU A 44 -5.74 24.75 105.69
N GLY A 45 -5.98 23.63 106.37
CA GLY A 45 -5.87 22.29 105.78
C GLY A 45 -6.84 22.11 104.59
N ASN A 46 -8.11 22.50 104.76
CA ASN A 46 -9.11 22.39 103.71
C ASN A 46 -8.82 23.33 102.52
N SER A 47 -8.36 24.55 102.78
CA SER A 47 -7.98 25.50 101.71
C SER A 47 -6.76 25.04 100.93
N VAL A 48 -5.74 24.43 101.57
CA VAL A 48 -4.61 23.80 100.87
C VAL A 48 -5.06 22.62 100.01
N LEU A 49 -6.00 21.79 100.50
CA LEU A 49 -6.57 20.65 99.77
C LEU A 49 -7.38 21.12 98.54
N VAL A 50 -8.13 22.20 98.67
CA VAL A 50 -8.85 22.85 97.55
C VAL A 50 -7.86 23.43 96.53
N ILE A 51 -6.77 24.07 96.97
CA ILE A 51 -5.74 24.62 96.07
C ILE A 51 -4.97 23.51 95.35
N LEU A 52 -4.63 22.40 96.02
CA LEU A 52 -3.99 21.24 95.39
C LEU A 52 -4.93 20.52 94.43
N GLY A 53 -6.22 20.37 94.78
CA GLY A 53 -7.26 19.84 93.90
C GLY A 53 -7.50 20.73 92.67
N GLN A 54 -7.47 22.06 92.83
CA GLN A 54 -7.57 23.00 91.70
C GLN A 54 -6.31 22.99 90.84
N LYS A 55 -5.10 22.96 91.42
CA LYS A 55 -3.86 22.80 90.65
C LYS A 55 -3.83 21.49 89.87
N ARG A 56 -4.35 20.40 90.45
CA ARG A 56 -4.49 19.11 89.76
C ARG A 56 -5.50 19.19 88.62
N LYS A 57 -6.67 19.80 88.83
CA LYS A 57 -7.66 20.04 87.77
C LYS A 57 -7.14 20.98 86.67
N ASP A 58 -6.37 22.00 87.02
CA ASP A 58 -5.76 22.93 86.05
C ASP A 58 -4.63 22.24 85.26
N ALA A 59 -3.86 21.36 85.90
CA ALA A 59 -2.85 20.52 85.23
C ALA A 59 -3.51 19.47 84.32
N GLU A 60 -4.56 18.80 84.77
CA GLU A 60 -5.36 17.86 83.97
C GLU A 60 -5.99 18.56 82.75
N LYS A 61 -6.57 19.75 82.93
CA LYS A 61 -7.08 20.57 81.81
C LYS A 61 -5.98 21.01 80.84
N LYS A 62 -4.79 21.37 81.35
CA LYS A 62 -3.66 21.76 80.51
C LYS A 62 -3.13 20.59 79.69
N ILE A 63 -2.95 19.42 80.31
CA ILE A 63 -2.55 18.17 79.63
C ILE A 63 -3.62 17.75 78.61
N GLN A 64 -4.91 17.89 78.94
CA GLN A 64 -6.01 17.57 78.03
C GLN A 64 -6.08 18.52 76.84
N HIS A 65 -5.85 19.83 77.05
CA HIS A 65 -5.75 20.80 75.95
C HIS A 65 -4.52 20.54 75.07
N GLU A 66 -3.36 20.25 75.66
CA GLU A 66 -2.12 19.94 74.94
C GLU A 66 -2.27 18.65 74.13
N SER A 67 -2.86 17.60 74.71
CA SER A 67 -3.17 16.34 74.02
C SER A 67 -4.17 16.51 72.88
N ARG A 68 -5.18 17.37 73.04
CA ARG A 68 -6.13 17.70 71.95
C ARG A 68 -5.49 18.52 70.84
N SER A 69 -4.58 19.44 71.18
CA SER A 69 -3.81 20.21 70.21
C SER A 69 -2.92 19.29 69.36
N MET A 70 -2.25 18.33 69.99
CA MET A 70 -1.44 17.32 69.30
C MET A 70 -2.27 16.45 68.35
N ALA A 71 -3.45 15.98 68.79
CA ALA A 71 -4.35 15.21 67.93
C ALA A 71 -4.84 16.03 66.73
N SER A 72 -5.17 17.31 66.94
CA SER A 72 -5.58 18.21 65.84
C SER A 72 -4.44 18.48 64.85
N GLU A 73 -3.21 18.67 65.34
CA GLU A 73 -2.03 18.85 64.48
C GLU A 73 -1.74 17.60 63.64
N GLU A 74 -1.86 16.41 64.22
CA GLU A 74 -1.61 15.17 63.49
C GLU A 74 -2.70 14.85 62.46
N ILE A 75 -3.97 15.12 62.73
CA ILE A 75 -5.01 15.04 61.69
C ILE A 75 -4.70 16.01 60.55
N HIS A 76 -4.30 17.24 60.86
CA HIS A 76 -3.95 18.22 59.83
C HIS A 76 -2.68 17.84 59.06
N SER A 77 -1.73 17.12 59.66
CA SER A 77 -0.59 16.55 58.95
C SER A 77 -1.03 15.42 58.02
N LEU A 78 -1.81 14.47 58.53
CA LEU A 78 -2.33 13.34 57.77
C LEU A 78 -3.16 13.80 56.56
N ILE A 79 -4.06 14.77 56.75
CA ILE A 79 -4.86 15.35 55.65
C ILE A 79 -3.95 15.96 54.59
N ARG A 80 -2.92 16.73 54.96
CA ARG A 80 -1.97 17.33 53.99
C ARG A 80 -1.15 16.30 53.25
N GLU A 81 -0.70 15.23 53.92
CA GLU A 81 -0.01 14.11 53.30
C GLU A 81 -0.92 13.40 52.29
N CYS A 82 -2.16 13.10 52.68
CA CYS A 82 -3.16 12.48 51.81
C CYS A 82 -3.50 13.36 50.60
N GLU A 83 -3.71 14.66 50.81
CA GLU A 83 -4.00 15.62 49.74
C GLU A 83 -2.86 15.68 48.73
N SER A 84 -1.60 15.72 49.20
CA SER A 84 -0.43 15.69 48.32
C SER A 84 -0.35 14.38 47.51
N ARG A 85 -0.62 13.24 48.13
CA ARG A 85 -0.57 11.91 47.48
C ARG A 85 -1.68 11.74 46.44
N ILE A 86 -2.93 12.05 46.83
CA ILE A 86 -4.08 12.04 45.93
C ILE A 86 -3.84 13.00 44.75
N GLY A 87 -3.28 14.18 45.02
CA GLY A 87 -2.91 15.14 43.98
C GLY A 87 -1.91 14.58 42.96
N LYS A 88 -0.87 13.88 43.42
CA LYS A 88 0.12 13.24 42.53
C LYS A 88 -0.49 12.12 41.69
N LEU A 89 -1.28 11.22 42.30
CA LEU A 89 -1.94 10.12 41.59
C LEU A 89 -2.95 10.63 40.57
N ALA A 90 -3.76 11.62 40.95
CA ALA A 90 -4.73 12.26 40.06
C ALA A 90 -4.05 12.99 38.90
N ALA A 91 -2.92 13.68 39.15
CA ALA A 91 -2.13 14.31 38.10
C ALA A 91 -1.52 13.29 37.13
N GLY A 92 -0.96 12.19 37.65
CA GLY A 92 -0.41 11.10 36.82
C GLY A 92 -1.47 10.45 35.94
N MET A 93 -2.64 10.16 36.49
CA MET A 93 -3.77 9.61 35.73
C MET A 93 -4.30 10.58 34.67
N ARG A 94 -4.36 11.88 34.98
CA ARG A 94 -4.73 12.90 33.99
C ARG A 94 -3.73 12.91 32.82
N ASN A 95 -2.44 12.72 33.08
CA ASN A 95 -1.43 12.60 32.03
C ASN A 95 -1.60 11.32 31.21
N ASP A 96 -1.84 10.17 31.85
CA ASP A 96 -2.08 8.89 31.17
C ASP A 96 -3.34 8.95 30.28
N LEU A 97 -4.44 9.58 30.76
CA LEU A 97 -5.66 9.81 29.98
C LEU A 97 -5.44 10.78 28.80
N ASN A 98 -4.61 11.81 28.99
CA ASN A 98 -4.23 12.71 27.90
C ASN A 98 -3.38 11.96 26.85
N GLN A 99 -2.47 11.08 27.27
CA GLN A 99 -1.67 10.22 26.39
C GLN A 99 -2.57 9.30 25.56
N VAL A 100 -3.54 8.62 26.19
CA VAL A 100 -4.55 7.80 25.49
C VAL A 100 -5.30 8.62 24.45
N ARG A 101 -5.76 9.82 24.83
CA ARG A 101 -6.49 10.71 23.90
C ARG A 101 -5.64 11.07 22.67
N THR A 102 -4.37 11.39 22.87
CA THR A 102 -3.45 11.72 21.78
C THR A 102 -3.20 10.50 20.88
N LEU A 103 -2.93 9.34 21.46
CA LEU A 103 -2.67 8.10 20.70
C LEU A 103 -3.87 7.68 19.86
N VAL A 104 -5.09 7.74 20.41
CA VAL A 104 -6.32 7.45 19.66
C VAL A 104 -6.52 8.47 18.53
N SER A 105 -6.31 9.76 18.81
CA SER A 105 -6.46 10.81 17.79
C SER A 105 -5.47 10.63 16.64
N ASP A 106 -4.22 10.26 16.94
CA ASP A 106 -3.17 10.01 15.96
C ASP A 106 -3.50 8.77 15.12
N ALA A 107 -3.81 7.65 15.78
CA ALA A 107 -4.16 6.41 15.09
C ALA A 107 -5.40 6.53 14.20
N VAL A 108 -6.45 7.23 14.65
CA VAL A 108 -7.65 7.47 13.83
C VAL A 108 -7.32 8.35 12.63
N ALA A 109 -6.49 9.39 12.79
CA ALA A 109 -6.08 10.23 11.68
C ALA A 109 -5.26 9.45 10.64
N THR A 110 -4.32 8.60 11.09
CA THR A 110 -3.52 7.75 10.19
C THR A 110 -4.39 6.70 9.50
N LEU A 111 -5.28 6.01 10.23
CA LEU A 111 -6.22 5.05 9.62
C LEU A 111 -7.11 5.71 8.58
N GLN A 112 -7.65 6.89 8.86
CA GLN A 112 -8.48 7.61 7.91
C GLN A 112 -7.69 7.99 6.65
N ALA A 113 -6.45 8.44 6.78
CA ALA A 113 -5.58 8.74 5.65
C ALA A 113 -5.26 7.48 4.84
N SER A 114 -4.89 6.38 5.49
CA SER A 114 -4.61 5.09 4.84
C SER A 114 -5.81 4.52 4.11
N PHE A 115 -7.00 4.49 4.72
CA PHE A 115 -8.21 3.99 4.06
C PHE A 115 -8.67 4.88 2.91
N HIS A 116 -8.53 6.20 3.06
CA HIS A 116 -8.84 7.12 1.97
C HIS A 116 -7.88 6.92 0.79
N GLY A 117 -6.57 6.85 1.05
CA GLY A 117 -5.56 6.57 0.05
C GLY A 117 -5.77 5.21 -0.61
N LEU A 118 -6.07 4.16 0.15
CA LEU A 118 -6.35 2.83 -0.37
C LEU A 118 -7.59 2.81 -1.28
N ASN A 119 -8.64 3.57 -0.92
CA ASN A 119 -9.83 3.71 -1.76
C ASN A 119 -9.51 4.46 -3.07
N GLU A 120 -8.77 5.57 -3.03
CA GLU A 120 -8.34 6.30 -4.23
C GLU A 120 -7.44 5.44 -5.14
N LEU A 121 -6.46 4.75 -4.56
CA LEU A 121 -5.56 3.83 -5.27
C LEU A 121 -6.32 2.66 -5.89
N SER A 122 -7.29 2.09 -5.17
CA SER A 122 -8.15 1.00 -5.68
C SER A 122 -9.02 1.46 -6.85
N GLN A 123 -9.60 2.65 -6.78
CA GLN A 123 -10.35 3.23 -7.90
C GLN A 123 -9.46 3.50 -9.12
N SER A 124 -8.26 4.04 -8.89
CA SER A 124 -7.25 4.25 -9.93
C SER A 124 -6.84 2.92 -10.58
N GLN A 125 -6.56 1.89 -9.78
CA GLN A 125 -6.24 0.55 -10.23
C GLN A 125 -7.38 -0.04 -11.06
N GLN A 126 -8.63 0.06 -10.61
CA GLN A 126 -9.78 -0.44 -11.34
C GLN A 126 -9.96 0.28 -12.69
N SER A 127 -9.77 1.60 -12.73
CA SER A 127 -9.82 2.38 -13.97
C SER A 127 -8.72 1.94 -14.95
N LEU A 128 -7.49 1.76 -14.46
CA LEU A 128 -6.37 1.25 -15.25
C LEU A 128 -6.65 -0.15 -15.81
N VAL A 129 -7.13 -1.08 -14.98
CA VAL A 129 -7.47 -2.45 -15.40
C VAL A 129 -8.61 -2.44 -16.42
N LEU A 130 -9.65 -1.65 -16.22
CA LEU A 130 -10.75 -1.51 -17.19
C LEU A 130 -10.27 -0.94 -18.51
N SER A 131 -9.38 0.06 -18.49
CA SER A 131 -8.79 0.62 -19.71
C SER A 131 -7.88 -0.38 -20.45
N MET A 132 -7.17 -1.24 -19.72
CA MET A 132 -6.41 -2.34 -20.31
C MET A 132 -7.34 -3.40 -20.92
N LEU A 133 -8.41 -3.76 -20.22
CA LEU A 133 -9.40 -4.74 -20.69
C LEU A 133 -10.17 -4.26 -21.92
N SER A 134 -10.52 -2.97 -21.99
CA SER A 134 -11.20 -2.42 -23.17
C SER A 134 -10.29 -2.45 -24.41
N ASP A 135 -8.99 -2.20 -24.24
CA ASP A 135 -8.03 -2.26 -25.35
C ASP A 135 -7.67 -3.71 -25.71
N ALA A 136 -7.59 -4.61 -24.72
CA ALA A 136 -7.31 -6.03 -24.93
C ALA A 136 -8.51 -6.85 -25.44
N ALA A 137 -9.75 -6.40 -25.21
CA ALA A 137 -10.95 -7.05 -25.75
C ALA A 137 -11.13 -6.78 -27.26
N GLY A 138 -10.42 -5.78 -27.80
CA GLY A 138 -10.39 -5.48 -29.23
C GLY A 138 -9.35 -6.27 -30.02
N ASP A 139 -8.30 -6.78 -29.37
CA ASP A 139 -7.21 -7.47 -30.06
C ASP A 139 -6.54 -8.53 -29.18
N SER A 140 -6.37 -9.73 -29.74
CA SER A 140 -6.17 -10.97 -29.00
C SER A 140 -4.98 -10.96 -28.05
N GLN A 141 -5.25 -11.17 -26.76
CA GLN A 141 -4.53 -12.06 -25.85
C GLN A 141 -2.99 -12.04 -25.96
N THR A 142 -2.32 -11.04 -25.36
CA THR A 142 -0.85 -11.07 -25.19
C THR A 142 -0.42 -10.77 -23.76
N SER A 143 -0.04 -11.84 -23.05
CA SER A 143 0.68 -11.80 -21.77
C SER A 143 2.16 -11.49 -21.99
N ALA A 144 2.86 -11.06 -20.94
CA ALA A 144 4.25 -10.58 -20.96
C ALA A 144 5.28 -11.48 -21.69
N ASP A 145 5.07 -12.80 -21.76
CA ASP A 145 5.94 -13.76 -22.45
C ASP A 145 5.85 -13.67 -24.00
N ASN A 146 4.74 -13.11 -24.51
CA ASN A 146 4.55 -12.88 -25.93
C ASN A 146 5.25 -11.60 -26.45
N ARG A 147 5.79 -10.73 -25.57
CA ARG A 147 6.43 -9.46 -25.96
C ARG A 147 7.77 -9.66 -26.67
N VAL A 148 8.61 -10.52 -26.09
CA VAL A 148 9.90 -10.91 -26.70
C VAL A 148 9.66 -11.66 -28.02
N ASN A 149 8.60 -12.47 -28.06
CA ASN A 149 8.17 -13.14 -29.29
C ASN A 149 7.61 -12.16 -30.33
N PHE A 150 6.92 -11.09 -29.94
CA PHE A 150 6.37 -10.11 -30.90
C PHE A 150 7.47 -9.35 -31.64
N HIS A 151 8.51 -8.88 -30.94
CA HIS A 151 9.60 -8.16 -31.61
C HIS A 151 10.27 -9.05 -32.67
N LYS A 152 10.55 -10.30 -32.30
CA LYS A 152 11.12 -11.29 -33.20
C LYS A 152 10.16 -11.66 -34.35
N PHE A 153 8.87 -11.83 -34.05
CA PHE A 153 7.84 -12.07 -35.05
C PHE A 153 7.71 -10.92 -36.05
N ALA A 154 7.72 -9.67 -35.58
CA ALA A 154 7.64 -8.49 -36.42
C ALA A 154 8.86 -8.37 -37.33
N GLU A 155 10.05 -8.64 -36.80
CA GLU A 155 11.31 -8.63 -37.56
C GLU A 155 11.35 -9.74 -38.61
N GLU A 156 10.96 -10.97 -38.25
CA GLU A 156 10.83 -12.09 -39.19
C GLU A 156 9.78 -11.80 -40.27
N THR A 157 8.65 -11.18 -39.89
CA THR A 157 7.58 -10.81 -40.82
C THR A 157 8.02 -9.72 -41.80
N ASP A 158 8.72 -8.66 -41.35
CA ASP A 158 9.30 -7.64 -42.23
C ASP A 158 10.31 -8.25 -43.20
N MET A 159 11.19 -9.14 -42.71
CA MET A 159 12.16 -9.82 -43.56
C MET A 159 11.48 -10.66 -44.64
N VAL A 160 10.51 -11.50 -44.27
CA VAL A 160 9.78 -12.36 -45.22
C VAL A 160 9.01 -11.51 -46.24
N LEU A 161 8.37 -10.42 -45.82
CA LEU A 161 7.67 -9.50 -46.73
C LEU A 161 8.61 -8.77 -47.68
N ARG A 162 9.76 -8.32 -47.20
CA ARG A 162 10.80 -7.72 -48.06
C ARG A 162 11.23 -8.70 -49.14
N VAL A 163 11.57 -9.93 -48.76
CA VAL A 163 11.96 -10.98 -49.71
C VAL A 163 10.83 -11.29 -50.69
N PHE A 164 9.58 -11.37 -50.21
CA PHE A 164 8.42 -11.62 -51.07
C PHE A 164 8.21 -10.50 -52.10
N VAL A 165 8.23 -9.24 -51.67
CA VAL A 165 8.07 -8.09 -52.59
C VAL A 165 9.20 -8.07 -53.62
N ASP A 166 10.44 -8.29 -53.19
CA ASP A 166 11.60 -8.33 -54.09
C ASP A 166 11.46 -9.45 -55.14
N HIS A 167 11.00 -10.63 -54.71
CA HIS A 167 10.70 -11.74 -55.62
C HIS A 167 9.62 -11.41 -56.66
N VAL A 168 8.58 -10.67 -56.26
CA VAL A 168 7.53 -10.22 -57.18
C VAL A 168 8.07 -9.17 -58.17
N VAL A 169 8.94 -8.25 -57.72
CA VAL A 169 9.57 -7.23 -58.60
C VAL A 169 10.44 -7.93 -59.64
N CYS A 170 11.37 -8.79 -59.19
CA CYS A 170 12.27 -9.51 -60.06
C CYS A 170 11.51 -10.43 -61.03
N GLY A 171 10.48 -11.14 -60.55
CA GLY A 171 9.64 -11.98 -61.40
C GLY A 171 8.90 -11.22 -62.50
N SER A 172 8.44 -9.99 -62.23
CA SER A 172 7.84 -9.13 -63.25
C SER A 172 8.87 -8.66 -64.29
N ALA A 173 10.06 -8.26 -63.84
CA ALA A 173 11.16 -7.87 -64.73
C ALA A 173 11.63 -9.02 -65.64
N ASP A 174 11.76 -10.23 -65.09
CA ASP A 174 12.08 -11.44 -65.85
C ASP A 174 10.97 -11.77 -66.87
N GLY A 175 9.71 -11.57 -66.49
CA GLY A 175 8.56 -11.68 -67.39
C GLY A 175 8.66 -10.72 -68.58
N MET A 176 9.03 -9.46 -68.34
CA MET A 176 9.24 -8.47 -69.42
C MET A 176 10.38 -8.87 -70.36
N ASN A 177 11.50 -9.34 -69.83
CA ASN A 177 12.63 -9.84 -70.64
C ASN A 177 12.22 -11.06 -71.49
N MET A 178 11.37 -11.94 -70.94
CA MET A 178 10.89 -13.11 -71.66
C MET A 178 9.91 -12.73 -72.80
N ILE A 179 9.12 -11.67 -72.65
CA ILE A 179 8.28 -11.12 -73.74
C ILE A 179 9.16 -10.66 -74.90
N GLU A 180 10.25 -9.94 -74.64
CA GLU A 180 11.20 -9.50 -75.68
C GLU A 180 11.77 -10.70 -76.46
N LYS A 181 12.14 -11.78 -75.77
CA LYS A 181 12.66 -13.00 -76.41
C LYS A 181 11.60 -13.76 -77.22
N ILE A 182 10.35 -13.72 -76.77
CA ILE A 182 9.22 -14.31 -77.50
C ILE A 182 8.93 -13.49 -78.77
N ASP A 183 9.02 -12.16 -78.71
CA ASP A 183 8.86 -11.30 -79.88
C ASP A 183 9.98 -11.53 -80.92
N ASP A 184 11.24 -11.66 -80.46
CA ASP A 184 12.37 -12.06 -81.32
C ASP A 184 12.11 -13.42 -82.00
N MET A 185 11.55 -14.40 -81.27
CA MET A 185 11.19 -15.70 -81.84
C MET A 185 10.08 -15.59 -82.87
N ALA A 186 9.05 -14.80 -82.62
CA ALA A 186 7.95 -14.56 -83.56
C ALA A 186 8.46 -13.93 -84.87
N GLU A 187 9.39 -12.97 -84.79
CA GLU A 187 10.02 -12.37 -85.97
C GLU A 187 10.83 -13.40 -86.77
N ARG A 188 11.60 -14.25 -86.09
CA ARG A 188 12.35 -15.34 -86.73
C ARG A 188 11.42 -16.33 -87.43
N MET A 189 10.27 -16.65 -86.84
CA MET A 189 9.27 -17.54 -87.47
C MET A 189 8.68 -16.92 -88.74
N ASN A 190 8.36 -15.63 -88.74
CA ASN A 190 7.91 -14.91 -89.94
C ASN A 190 8.96 -14.98 -91.06
N LYS A 191 10.25 -14.89 -90.71
CA LYS A 191 11.35 -14.99 -91.68
C LYS A 191 11.47 -16.39 -92.27
N VAL A 192 11.28 -17.44 -91.46
CA VAL A 192 11.22 -18.83 -91.95
C VAL A 192 10.03 -19.02 -92.89
N GLU A 193 8.87 -18.47 -92.57
CA GLU A 193 7.68 -18.54 -93.42
C GLU A 193 7.90 -17.90 -94.81
N SER A 194 8.60 -16.76 -94.85
CA SER A 194 9.04 -16.13 -96.10
C SER A 194 9.93 -17.06 -96.93
N LEU A 195 10.94 -17.68 -96.29
CA LEU A 195 11.84 -18.60 -96.99
C LEU A 195 11.10 -19.84 -97.54
N LEU A 196 10.12 -20.37 -96.82
CA LEU A 196 9.29 -21.48 -97.30
C LEU A 196 8.42 -21.06 -98.49
N THR A 197 7.99 -19.80 -98.54
CA THR A 197 7.28 -19.25 -99.70
C THR A 197 8.18 -19.20 -100.93
N ASP A 198 9.44 -18.79 -100.76
CA ASP A 198 10.43 -18.80 -101.84
C ASP A 198 10.73 -20.24 -102.31
N VAL A 199 10.90 -21.19 -101.38
CA VAL A 199 11.10 -22.61 -101.70
C VAL A 199 9.93 -23.18 -102.50
N LYS A 200 8.68 -22.80 -102.17
CA LYS A 200 7.49 -23.19 -102.94
C LYS A 200 7.59 -22.66 -104.38
N SER A 201 7.95 -21.39 -104.53
CA SER A 201 8.12 -20.78 -105.85
C SER A 201 9.20 -21.49 -106.68
N ILE A 202 10.31 -21.89 -106.06
CA ILE A 202 11.38 -22.65 -106.73
C ILE A 202 10.90 -24.04 -107.14
N ALA A 203 10.17 -24.74 -106.27
CA ALA A 203 9.62 -26.07 -106.58
C ALA A 203 8.58 -26.00 -107.71
N ASP A 204 7.68 -25.02 -107.70
CA ASP A 204 6.72 -24.76 -108.78
C ASP A 204 7.41 -24.45 -110.12
N GLN A 205 8.44 -23.59 -110.10
CA GLN A 205 9.25 -23.28 -111.29
C GLN A 205 9.98 -24.52 -111.81
N THR A 206 10.55 -25.32 -110.92
CA THR A 206 11.25 -26.56 -111.28
C THR A 206 10.29 -27.58 -111.88
N ASN A 207 9.07 -27.69 -111.33
CA ASN A 207 8.00 -28.55 -111.85
C ASN A 207 7.57 -28.11 -113.26
N LEU A 208 7.46 -26.80 -113.51
CA LEU A 208 7.17 -26.24 -114.84
C LEU A 208 8.31 -26.48 -115.84
N LEU A 209 9.57 -26.30 -115.42
CA LEU A 209 10.74 -26.59 -116.25
C LEU A 209 10.81 -28.07 -116.61
N ALA A 210 10.58 -28.96 -115.64
CA ALA A 210 10.54 -30.40 -115.85
C ALA A 210 9.40 -30.82 -116.78
N LEU A 211 8.22 -30.19 -116.66
CA LEU A 211 7.11 -30.41 -117.58
C LEU A 211 7.47 -29.98 -119.01
N ASN A 212 8.07 -28.80 -119.19
CA ASN A 212 8.52 -28.34 -120.50
C ASN A 212 9.58 -29.29 -121.10
N ALA A 213 10.50 -29.80 -120.28
CA ALA A 213 11.50 -30.77 -120.69
C ALA A 213 10.88 -32.12 -121.09
N ALA A 214 9.87 -32.60 -120.37
CA ALA A 214 9.14 -33.82 -120.71
C ALA A 214 8.38 -33.68 -122.04
N ILE A 215 7.76 -32.51 -122.29
CA ILE A 215 7.09 -32.20 -123.56
C ILE A 215 8.10 -32.21 -124.72
N GLU A 216 9.26 -31.57 -124.56
CA GLU A 216 10.27 -31.51 -125.62
C GLU A 216 10.94 -32.88 -125.85
N ALA A 217 11.13 -33.67 -124.79
CA ALA A 217 11.59 -35.06 -124.88
C ALA A 217 10.60 -35.95 -125.64
N ALA A 218 9.29 -35.78 -125.42
CA ALA A 218 8.25 -36.47 -126.19
C ALA A 218 8.25 -36.03 -127.66
N ARG A 219 8.54 -34.75 -127.94
CA ARG A 219 8.62 -34.18 -129.29
C ARG A 219 9.81 -34.71 -130.09
N ALA A 220 10.91 -35.05 -129.42
CA ALA A 220 12.11 -35.65 -130.03
C ALA A 220 12.00 -37.16 -130.32
N GLY A 221 10.89 -37.81 -129.92
CA GLY A 221 10.64 -39.24 -130.20
C GLY A 221 11.66 -40.18 -129.56
N GLU A 222 12.19 -41.15 -130.31
CA GLU A 222 13.17 -42.14 -129.81
C GLU A 222 14.47 -41.50 -129.29
N ALA A 223 14.92 -40.38 -129.88
CA ALA A 223 16.12 -39.67 -129.44
C ALA A 223 15.95 -38.99 -128.07
N GLY A 224 14.71 -38.76 -127.62
CA GLY A 224 14.37 -38.07 -126.37
C GLY A 224 14.15 -38.99 -125.16
N ARG A 225 14.18 -40.32 -125.30
CA ARG A 225 13.83 -41.26 -124.21
C ARG A 225 14.64 -41.07 -122.93
N GLY A 226 15.94 -40.81 -123.03
CA GLY A 226 16.79 -40.56 -121.86
C GLY A 226 16.44 -39.25 -121.14
N PHE A 227 16.11 -38.20 -121.90
CA PHE A 227 15.67 -36.91 -121.35
C PHE A 227 14.28 -36.98 -120.71
N ALA A 228 13.38 -37.80 -121.25
CA ALA A 228 12.05 -38.02 -120.67
C ALA A 228 12.14 -38.60 -119.24
N VAL A 229 13.00 -39.60 -119.02
CA VAL A 229 13.20 -40.20 -117.70
C VAL A 229 13.75 -39.19 -116.69
N VAL A 230 14.73 -38.36 -117.10
CA VAL A 230 15.28 -37.31 -116.23
C VAL A 230 14.22 -36.25 -115.93
N ALA A 231 13.43 -35.83 -116.93
CA ALA A 231 12.38 -34.85 -116.74
C ALA A 231 11.28 -35.34 -115.77
N ASP A 232 10.87 -36.61 -115.87
CA ASP A 232 9.92 -37.21 -114.94
C ASP A 232 10.49 -37.33 -113.51
N GLU A 233 11.77 -37.65 -113.35
CA GLU A 233 12.43 -37.71 -112.04
C GLU A 233 12.54 -36.30 -111.41
N VAL A 234 12.90 -35.27 -112.18
CA VAL A 234 12.95 -33.88 -111.71
C VAL A 234 11.55 -33.39 -111.32
N ARG A 235 10.52 -33.73 -112.10
CA ARG A 235 9.11 -33.43 -111.80
C ARG A 235 8.64 -34.12 -110.51
N SER A 236 9.01 -35.38 -110.32
CA SER A 236 8.73 -36.12 -109.09
C SER A 236 9.42 -35.48 -107.87
N LEU A 237 10.68 -35.07 -108.03
CA LEU A 237 11.45 -34.40 -106.98
C LEU A 237 10.89 -33.03 -106.61
N SER A 238 10.43 -32.23 -107.58
CA SER A 238 9.78 -30.95 -107.31
C SER A 238 8.47 -31.13 -106.56
N GLN A 239 7.64 -32.10 -106.96
CA GLN A 239 6.37 -32.41 -106.26
C GLN A 239 6.61 -32.94 -104.83
N ARG A 240 7.66 -33.74 -104.61
CA ARG A 240 8.07 -34.16 -103.27
C ARG A 240 8.55 -32.99 -102.43
N SER A 241 9.29 -32.05 -103.04
CA SER A 241 9.75 -30.83 -102.37
C SER A 241 8.59 -29.93 -101.96
N ASP A 242 7.56 -29.79 -102.80
CA ASP A 242 6.34 -29.05 -102.46
C ASP A 242 5.60 -29.66 -101.28
N ARG A 243 5.40 -30.98 -101.28
CA ARG A 243 4.76 -31.67 -100.15
C ARG A 243 5.55 -31.50 -98.86
N PHE A 244 6.88 -31.66 -98.92
CA PHE A 244 7.73 -31.46 -97.76
C PHE A 244 7.69 -30.00 -97.25
N ASN A 245 7.61 -29.03 -98.16
CA ASN A 245 7.46 -27.63 -97.82
C ASN A 245 6.12 -27.34 -97.11
N ASP A 246 5.02 -27.95 -97.56
CA ASP A 246 3.70 -27.84 -96.91
C ASP A 246 3.67 -28.54 -95.53
N GLU A 247 4.38 -29.66 -95.36
CA GLU A 247 4.59 -30.28 -94.04
C GLU A 247 5.36 -29.36 -93.08
N ILE A 248 6.45 -28.73 -93.54
CA ILE A 248 7.20 -27.76 -92.72
C ILE A 248 6.32 -26.57 -92.33
N ARG A 249 5.51 -26.05 -93.26
CA ARG A 249 4.56 -24.97 -92.97
C ARG A 249 3.55 -25.36 -91.88
N THR A 250 3.08 -26.61 -91.88
CA THR A 250 2.18 -27.12 -90.85
C THR A 250 2.85 -27.11 -89.47
N VAL A 251 4.08 -27.61 -89.38
CA VAL A 251 4.87 -27.59 -88.13
C VAL A 251 5.17 -26.16 -87.68
N LEU A 252 5.47 -25.26 -88.62
CA LEU A 252 5.72 -23.85 -88.34
C LEU A 252 4.46 -23.15 -87.79
N GLY A 253 3.28 -23.47 -88.32
CA GLY A 253 2.00 -22.98 -87.82
C GLY A 253 1.75 -23.39 -86.37
N LEU A 254 1.98 -24.66 -86.03
CA LEU A 254 1.88 -25.14 -84.64
C LEU A 254 2.91 -24.47 -83.72
N ALA A 255 4.13 -24.25 -84.20
CA ALA A 255 5.16 -23.53 -83.44
C ALA A 255 4.75 -22.08 -83.15
N ARG A 256 4.11 -21.41 -84.12
CA ARG A 256 3.57 -20.06 -83.96
C ARG A 256 2.44 -20.00 -82.92
N GLU A 257 1.49 -20.92 -82.97
CA GLU A 257 0.44 -21.01 -81.94
C GLU A 257 1.03 -21.17 -80.53
N ASN A 258 2.06 -22.01 -80.38
CA ASN A 258 2.74 -22.20 -79.10
C ASN A 258 3.45 -20.92 -78.63
N ILE A 259 4.07 -20.16 -79.54
CA ILE A 259 4.72 -18.87 -79.25
C ILE A 259 3.67 -17.84 -78.81
N ASP A 260 2.53 -17.75 -79.50
CA ASP A 260 1.45 -16.84 -79.15
C ASP A 260 0.85 -17.19 -77.78
N SER A 261 0.66 -18.48 -77.49
CA SER A 261 0.21 -18.95 -76.18
C SER A 261 1.22 -18.66 -75.06
N ALA A 262 2.52 -18.84 -75.34
CA ALA A 262 3.58 -18.47 -74.41
C ALA A 262 3.59 -16.95 -74.14
N LYS A 263 3.41 -16.13 -75.19
CA LYS A 263 3.31 -14.67 -75.09
C LYS A 263 2.18 -14.26 -74.17
N GLU A 264 0.99 -14.82 -74.36
CA GLU A 264 -0.17 -14.53 -73.51
C GLU A 264 0.09 -14.90 -72.03
N THR A 265 0.66 -16.08 -71.80
CA THR A 265 0.94 -16.57 -70.45
C THR A 265 1.97 -15.69 -69.72
N VAL A 266 3.06 -15.32 -70.39
CA VAL A 266 4.11 -14.47 -69.82
C VAL A 266 3.60 -13.03 -69.66
N SER A 267 2.79 -12.52 -70.60
CA SER A 267 2.16 -11.20 -70.48
C SER A 267 1.27 -11.10 -69.23
N LYS A 268 0.44 -12.12 -68.95
CA LYS A 268 -0.35 -12.19 -67.71
C LYS A 268 0.52 -12.25 -66.44
N LEU A 269 1.69 -12.87 -66.51
CA LEU A 269 2.64 -12.93 -65.39
C LEU A 269 3.34 -11.59 -65.17
N ALA A 270 3.78 -10.93 -66.23
CA ALA A 270 4.41 -9.62 -66.19
C ALA A 270 3.41 -8.52 -65.77
N SER A 271 2.15 -8.63 -66.19
CA SER A 271 1.07 -7.70 -65.84
C SER A 271 0.46 -7.96 -64.45
N LYS A 272 0.90 -9.01 -63.74
CA LYS A 272 0.36 -9.33 -62.43
C LYS A 272 0.69 -8.17 -61.47
N ASP A 273 -0.34 -7.59 -60.89
CA ASP A 273 -0.32 -6.25 -60.33
C ASP A 273 0.63 -6.14 -59.11
N MET A 274 1.84 -5.62 -59.36
CA MET A 274 2.86 -5.26 -58.36
C MET A 274 2.27 -4.40 -57.24
N SER A 275 1.28 -3.58 -57.58
CA SER A 275 0.56 -2.70 -56.67
C SER A 275 -0.07 -3.46 -55.51
N PHE A 276 -0.52 -4.70 -55.72
CA PHE A 276 -1.10 -5.52 -54.66
C PHE A 276 -0.06 -5.90 -53.61
N ALA A 277 1.10 -6.42 -54.03
CA ALA A 277 2.18 -6.81 -53.12
C ALA A 277 2.72 -5.61 -52.32
N ILE A 278 2.88 -4.46 -52.97
CA ILE A 278 3.33 -3.22 -52.32
C ILE A 278 2.27 -2.70 -51.33
N LYS A 279 0.97 -2.71 -51.69
CA LYS A 279 -0.12 -2.31 -50.80
C LYS A 279 -0.24 -3.24 -49.59
N SER A 280 -0.14 -4.56 -49.80
CA SER A 280 -0.16 -5.54 -48.71
C SER A 280 1.00 -5.32 -47.75
N LYS A 281 2.21 -5.06 -48.26
CA LYS A 281 3.36 -4.69 -47.43
C LYS A 281 3.07 -3.43 -46.62
N SER A 282 2.63 -2.35 -47.25
CA SER A 282 2.33 -1.10 -46.56
C SER A 282 1.24 -1.26 -45.49
N SER A 283 0.24 -2.10 -45.73
CA SER A 283 -0.82 -2.39 -44.75
C SER A 283 -0.27 -3.17 -43.55
N ILE A 284 0.66 -4.10 -43.77
CA ILE A 284 1.30 -4.86 -42.70
C ILE A 284 2.27 -3.97 -41.91
N ASP A 285 3.05 -3.12 -42.59
CA ASP A 285 3.92 -2.14 -41.92
C ASP A 285 3.11 -1.23 -40.98
N GLY A 286 1.94 -0.78 -41.44
CA GLY A 286 1.01 0.00 -40.61
C GLY A 286 0.46 -0.78 -39.42
N MET A 287 0.10 -2.05 -39.61
CA MET A 287 -0.39 -2.93 -38.55
C MET A 287 0.68 -3.23 -37.50
N LEU A 288 1.92 -3.52 -37.93
CA LEU A 288 3.06 -3.75 -37.04
C LEU A 288 3.41 -2.50 -36.24
N ALA A 289 3.35 -1.31 -36.85
CA ALA A 289 3.54 -0.05 -36.15
C ALA A 289 2.45 0.19 -35.09
N HIS A 290 1.19 -0.11 -35.42
CA HIS A 290 0.07 0.02 -34.49
C HIS A 290 0.19 -0.95 -33.30
N LEU A 291 0.51 -2.23 -33.57
CA LEU A 291 0.75 -3.23 -32.54
C LEU A 291 1.92 -2.86 -31.63
N LYS A 292 3.01 -2.31 -32.18
CA LYS A 292 4.12 -1.79 -31.38
C LYS A 292 3.64 -0.70 -30.42
N SER A 293 2.85 0.25 -30.90
CA SER A 293 2.29 1.33 -30.06
C SER A 293 1.43 0.78 -28.93
N ILE A 294 0.58 -0.22 -29.20
CA ILE A 294 -0.24 -0.88 -28.18
C ILE A 294 0.65 -1.56 -27.13
N ASN A 295 1.69 -2.26 -27.55
CA ASN A 295 2.61 -2.94 -26.63
C ASN A 295 3.38 -1.95 -25.74
N ASP A 296 3.84 -0.83 -26.29
CA ASP A 296 4.53 0.23 -25.54
C ASP A 296 3.58 0.91 -24.53
N GLU A 297 2.32 1.19 -24.91
CA GLU A 297 1.31 1.68 -23.97
C GLU A 297 0.99 0.67 -22.86
N THR A 298 0.86 -0.61 -23.21
CA THR A 298 0.58 -1.68 -22.24
C THR A 298 1.69 -1.78 -21.20
N GLU A 299 2.95 -1.60 -21.60
CA GLU A 299 4.10 -1.56 -20.70
C GLU A 299 4.03 -0.40 -19.70
N ILE A 300 3.76 0.81 -20.19
CA ILE A 300 3.62 1.98 -19.32
C ILE A 300 2.48 1.77 -18.32
N ARG A 301 1.35 1.21 -18.77
CA ARG A 301 0.20 0.94 -17.90
C ARG A 301 0.50 -0.16 -16.88
N LEU A 302 1.22 -1.22 -17.26
CA LEU A 302 1.67 -2.28 -16.32
C LEU A 302 2.63 -1.72 -15.26
N GLY A 303 3.55 -0.84 -15.65
CA GLY A 303 4.44 -0.15 -14.72
C GLY A 303 3.67 0.70 -13.70
N ARG A 304 2.64 1.44 -14.15
CA ARG A 304 1.75 2.18 -13.25
C ARG A 304 0.96 1.26 -12.32
N LEU A 305 0.51 0.11 -12.81
CA LEU A 305 -0.21 -0.87 -11.98
C LEU A 305 0.67 -1.42 -10.85
N ALA A 306 1.94 -1.68 -11.14
CA ALA A 306 2.92 -2.12 -10.15
C ALA A 306 3.20 -1.04 -9.09
N ASP A 307 3.34 0.23 -9.51
CA ASP A 307 3.52 1.36 -8.60
C ASP A 307 2.31 1.57 -7.67
N VAL A 308 1.09 1.50 -8.22
CA VAL A 308 -0.14 1.53 -7.42
C VAL A 308 -0.19 0.37 -6.43
N GLY A 309 0.23 -0.83 -6.84
CA GLY A 309 0.34 -1.99 -5.95
C GLY A 309 1.27 -1.74 -4.76
N GLN A 310 2.48 -1.20 -5.01
CA GLN A 310 3.43 -0.86 -3.95
C GLN A 310 2.88 0.20 -2.99
N GLN A 311 2.15 1.19 -3.50
CA GLN A 311 1.52 2.21 -2.66
C GLN A 311 0.37 1.66 -1.80
N ILE A 312 -0.40 0.70 -2.33
CA ILE A 312 -1.41 -0.02 -1.55
C ILE A 312 -0.75 -0.79 -0.41
N ASP A 313 0.36 -1.51 -0.67
CA ASP A 313 1.08 -2.26 0.36
C ASP A 313 1.57 -1.35 1.50
N LEU A 314 2.11 -0.17 1.16
CA LEU A 314 2.50 0.84 2.15
C LEU A 314 1.31 1.33 2.98
N ALA A 315 0.20 1.68 2.33
CA ALA A 315 -1.01 2.16 3.01
C ALA A 315 -1.61 1.10 3.94
N VAL A 316 -1.60 -0.18 3.51
CA VAL A 316 -2.01 -1.32 4.35
C VAL A 316 -1.07 -1.47 5.54
N GLY A 317 0.26 -1.39 5.32
CA GLY A 317 1.26 -1.47 6.39
C GLY A 317 1.05 -0.40 7.46
N ASP A 318 0.80 0.85 7.06
CA ASP A 318 0.49 1.95 7.97
C ASP A 318 -0.83 1.71 8.72
N ALA A 319 -1.86 1.22 8.04
CA ALA A 319 -3.14 0.89 8.69
C ALA A 319 -2.99 -0.23 9.72
N VAL A 320 -2.25 -1.30 9.42
CA VAL A 320 -1.99 -2.40 10.34
C VAL A 320 -1.19 -1.92 11.56
N ARG A 321 -0.17 -1.08 11.36
CA ARG A 321 0.57 -0.50 12.49
C ARG A 321 -0.35 0.35 13.36
N SER A 322 -1.17 1.22 12.75
CA SER A 322 -2.09 2.03 13.51
C SER A 322 -3.07 1.19 14.33
N LEU A 323 -3.58 0.06 13.84
CA LEU A 323 -4.48 -0.83 14.61
C LEU A 323 -3.91 -1.29 15.96
N GLN A 324 -2.59 -1.29 16.16
CA GLN A 324 -1.97 -1.61 17.45
C GLN A 324 -2.34 -0.63 18.57
N PHE A 325 -2.91 0.55 18.22
CA PHE A 325 -3.38 1.51 19.21
C PHE A 325 -4.40 0.92 20.19
N GLU A 326 -5.22 -0.04 19.75
CA GLU A 326 -6.22 -0.68 20.60
C GLU A 326 -5.56 -1.35 21.83
N ASP A 327 -4.50 -2.12 21.61
CA ASP A 327 -3.78 -2.82 22.68
C ASP A 327 -3.11 -1.81 23.62
N ILE A 328 -2.43 -0.80 23.06
CA ILE A 328 -1.79 0.26 23.85
C ILE A 328 -2.81 1.00 24.73
N VAL A 329 -3.97 1.35 24.17
CA VAL A 329 -5.04 2.06 24.89
C VAL A 329 -5.65 1.16 25.96
N SER A 330 -5.87 -0.12 25.67
CA SER A 330 -6.37 -1.10 26.64
C SER A 330 -5.43 -1.22 27.85
N GLN A 331 -4.12 -1.32 27.59
CA GLN A 331 -3.09 -1.40 28.63
C GLN A 331 -3.00 -0.12 29.48
N LEU A 332 -2.97 1.06 28.86
CA LEU A 332 -2.93 2.35 29.56
C LEU A 332 -4.21 2.64 30.36
N THR A 333 -5.36 2.26 29.83
CA THR A 333 -6.66 2.42 30.51
C THR A 333 -6.77 1.47 31.69
N GLY A 334 -6.40 0.19 31.52
CA GLY A 334 -6.34 -0.78 32.62
C GLY A 334 -5.33 -0.38 33.70
N TYR A 335 -4.20 0.23 33.31
CA TYR A 335 -3.25 0.81 34.25
C TYR A 335 -3.83 2.00 35.03
N SER A 336 -4.53 2.90 34.35
CA SER A 336 -5.22 4.04 34.98
C SER A 336 -6.35 3.59 35.92
N GLN A 337 -7.06 2.52 35.57
CA GLN A 337 -8.11 1.93 36.40
C GLN A 337 -7.53 1.36 37.71
N ARG A 338 -6.38 0.64 37.66
CA ARG A 338 -5.69 0.18 38.86
C ARG A 338 -5.29 1.34 39.80
N LYS A 339 -4.85 2.48 39.23
CA LYS A 339 -4.57 3.70 40.02
C LYS A 339 -5.84 4.28 40.66
N LEU A 340 -6.97 4.28 39.95
CA LEU A 340 -8.27 4.70 40.50
C LEU A 340 -8.71 3.80 41.65
N ASP A 341 -8.58 2.49 41.50
CA ASP A 341 -8.95 1.53 42.53
C ASP A 341 -8.09 1.74 43.79
N ASN A 342 -6.79 1.99 43.61
CA ASN A 342 -5.90 2.35 44.72
C ASN A 342 -6.31 3.65 45.41
N LEU A 343 -6.64 4.70 44.63
CA LEU A 343 -7.10 5.98 45.17
C LEU A 343 -8.43 5.82 45.92
N SER A 344 -9.36 5.02 45.39
CA SER A 344 -10.62 4.67 46.05
C SER A 344 -10.39 3.97 47.39
N ASN A 345 -9.48 2.98 47.42
CA ASN A 345 -9.10 2.28 48.64
C ASN A 345 -8.47 3.23 49.67
N MET A 346 -7.58 4.13 49.25
CA MET A 346 -7.02 5.17 50.13
C MET A 346 -8.12 6.07 50.71
N MET A 347 -9.07 6.53 49.90
CA MET A 347 -10.19 7.35 50.38
C MET A 347 -11.07 6.60 51.38
N ALA A 348 -11.30 5.29 51.17
CA ALA A 348 -12.06 4.46 52.09
C ALA A 348 -11.36 4.28 53.44
N ILE A 349 -10.03 4.08 53.45
CA ILE A 349 -9.22 4.02 54.68
C ILE A 349 -9.28 5.37 55.42
N ILE A 350 -9.16 6.48 54.70
CA ILE A 350 -9.23 7.83 55.28
C ILE A 350 -10.61 8.12 55.88
N ASP A 351 -11.70 7.88 55.15
CA ASP A 351 -13.07 8.13 55.65
C ASP A 351 -13.40 7.22 56.84
N GLY A 352 -13.10 5.92 56.75
CA GLY A 352 -13.32 4.96 57.82
C GLY A 352 -12.47 5.23 59.06
N GLY A 353 -11.23 5.70 58.85
CA GLY A 353 -10.31 6.10 59.90
C GLY A 353 -10.75 7.39 60.62
N LEU A 354 -11.03 8.45 59.86
CA LEU A 354 -11.42 9.75 60.41
C LEU A 354 -12.76 9.70 61.16
N ARG A 355 -13.72 8.85 60.76
CA ARG A 355 -14.97 8.63 61.51
C ARG A 355 -14.76 8.05 62.91
N LYS A 356 -13.68 7.29 63.13
CA LYS A 356 -13.34 6.69 64.44
C LYS A 356 -12.61 7.67 65.36
N VAL A 357 -12.19 8.82 64.83
CA VAL A 357 -11.43 9.83 65.57
C VAL A 357 -12.39 10.85 66.19
N ASN A 358 -12.35 11.01 67.51
CA ASN A 358 -13.19 11.96 68.24
C ASN A 358 -12.35 13.05 68.91
N LEU A 359 -12.21 14.18 68.20
CA LEU A 359 -11.47 15.36 68.67
C LEU A 359 -12.06 16.01 69.95
N ASN A 360 -13.32 15.71 70.27
CA ASN A 360 -14.00 16.19 71.48
C ASN A 360 -13.88 15.23 72.67
N GLY A 361 -13.22 14.07 72.49
CA GLY A 361 -13.02 13.06 73.53
C GLY A 361 -12.14 13.53 74.70
N GLU A 362 -12.21 12.82 75.83
CA GLU A 362 -11.42 13.15 77.02
C GLU A 362 -9.94 12.77 76.91
N ASN A 363 -9.57 11.83 76.02
CA ASN A 363 -8.22 11.28 75.85
C ASN A 363 -7.61 11.60 74.46
N GLY A 364 -6.90 12.72 74.33
CA GLY A 364 -6.25 13.09 73.07
C GLY A 364 -5.14 12.13 72.61
N ILE A 365 -4.45 11.46 73.54
CA ILE A 365 -3.35 10.50 73.24
C ILE A 365 -3.88 9.26 72.51
N ALA A 366 -5.06 8.75 72.89
CA ALA A 366 -5.67 7.62 72.21
C ALA A 366 -6.12 7.96 70.78
N GLU A 367 -6.45 9.22 70.52
CA GLU A 367 -6.80 9.70 69.18
C GLU A 367 -5.54 9.84 68.30
N VAL A 368 -4.40 10.27 68.85
CA VAL A 368 -3.10 10.27 68.15
C VAL A 368 -2.70 8.86 67.71
N ASP A 369 -2.90 7.85 68.56
CA ASP A 369 -2.59 6.45 68.24
C ASP A 369 -3.46 5.91 67.10
N LYS A 370 -4.76 6.25 67.08
CA LYS A 370 -5.65 5.94 65.95
C LYS A 370 -5.19 6.60 64.64
N ILE A 371 -4.75 7.85 64.69
CA ILE A 371 -4.24 8.58 63.51
C ILE A 371 -2.94 7.92 62.99
N ALA A 372 -2.06 7.48 63.89
CA ALA A 372 -0.88 6.71 63.54
C ALA A 372 -1.23 5.36 62.88
N GLY A 373 -2.29 4.70 63.35
CA GLY A 373 -2.85 3.48 62.73
C GLY A 373 -3.32 3.70 61.29
N ILE A 374 -4.04 4.80 61.03
CA ILE A 374 -4.48 5.17 59.66
C ILE A 374 -3.26 5.40 58.75
N ARG A 375 -2.23 6.09 59.25
CA ARG A 375 -0.98 6.32 58.51
C ARG A 375 -0.29 5.00 58.16
N ALA A 376 -0.29 4.03 59.07
CA ALA A 376 0.29 2.70 58.83
C ALA A 376 -0.50 1.89 57.78
N GLU A 377 -1.84 1.90 57.83
CA GLU A 377 -2.70 1.25 56.83
C GLU A 377 -2.51 1.85 55.43
N LEU A 378 -2.39 3.18 55.33
CA LEU A 378 -2.11 3.86 54.06
C LEU A 378 -0.72 3.53 53.50
N MET A 379 0.30 3.43 54.36
CA MET A 379 1.65 3.02 53.95
C MET A 379 1.70 1.57 53.47
N ALA A 380 0.94 0.67 54.10
CA ALA A 380 0.86 -0.72 53.69
C ALA A 380 0.24 -0.88 52.30
N LEU A 381 -0.90 -0.21 52.07
CA LEU A 381 -1.59 -0.20 50.77
C LEU A 381 -0.69 0.36 49.66
N GLU A 382 0.05 1.43 49.93
CA GLU A 382 0.96 2.04 48.97
C GLU A 382 2.17 1.15 48.65
N SER A 383 2.73 0.48 49.66
CA SER A 383 3.82 -0.47 49.47
C SER A 383 3.38 -1.64 48.59
N GLU A 384 2.16 -2.13 48.78
CA GLU A 384 1.58 -3.21 47.95
C GLU A 384 1.40 -2.74 46.50
N PHE A 385 0.85 -1.54 46.30
CA PHE A 385 0.69 -0.96 44.97
C PHE A 385 2.03 -0.74 44.26
N CYS A 386 3.01 -0.10 44.90
CA CYS A 386 4.33 0.16 44.29
C CYS A 386 5.09 -1.12 43.93
N SER A 387 4.92 -2.21 44.69
CA SER A 387 5.55 -3.50 44.36
C SER A 387 4.99 -4.14 43.09
N ALA A 388 3.75 -3.81 42.72
CA ALA A 388 3.05 -4.30 41.54
C ALA A 388 3.00 -3.27 40.39
N ASP A 389 3.57 -2.07 40.58
CA ASP A 389 3.49 -0.94 39.67
C ASP A 389 4.61 -1.00 38.62
N HIS A 390 4.26 -1.43 37.40
CA HIS A 390 5.05 -1.20 36.20
C HIS A 390 4.15 -0.57 35.14
N LYS A 391 4.53 0.61 34.64
CA LYS A 391 3.84 1.25 33.52
C LYS A 391 4.05 0.37 32.27
N PRO A 392 2.97 -0.15 31.66
CA PRO A 392 3.10 -1.14 30.58
C PRO A 392 3.60 -0.53 29.26
N VAL A 393 3.30 0.74 28.99
CA VAL A 393 3.63 1.40 27.72
C VAL A 393 4.22 2.79 27.93
N ASN A 394 5.35 3.07 27.29
CA ASN A 394 6.03 4.37 27.30
C ASN A 394 5.92 5.15 25.97
N GLN A 395 5.32 4.56 24.92
CA GLN A 395 5.19 5.19 23.60
C GLN A 395 4.26 6.41 23.62
N HIS A 396 4.69 7.49 22.97
CA HIS A 396 3.91 8.73 22.87
C HIS A 396 3.25 8.94 21.50
N SER A 397 3.63 8.15 20.50
CA SER A 397 3.04 8.15 19.14
C SER A 397 2.99 6.74 18.54
N MET A 398 2.20 6.56 17.48
CA MET A 398 2.15 5.31 16.71
C MET A 398 3.43 5.03 15.91
N SER A 399 4.30 6.03 15.77
CA SER A 399 5.57 5.94 15.04
C SER A 399 6.75 5.44 15.90
N GLU A 400 6.62 5.47 17.22
CA GLU A 400 7.65 5.01 18.17
C GLU A 400 7.53 3.51 18.42
N GLY A 401 7.85 2.70 17.42
CA GLY A 401 7.87 1.24 17.56
C GLY A 401 8.21 0.59 16.23
N GLU A 402 9.39 -0.02 16.14
CA GLU A 402 9.70 -0.87 15.00
C GLU A 402 8.78 -2.09 15.04
N VAL A 403 8.09 -2.31 13.92
CA VAL A 403 7.44 -3.58 13.66
C VAL A 403 8.52 -4.47 13.03
N GLU A 404 9.01 -5.47 13.76
CA GLU A 404 9.59 -6.66 13.12
C GLU A 404 8.46 -7.37 12.37
N LEU A 405 8.25 -6.99 11.11
CA LEU A 405 7.46 -7.76 10.16
C LEU A 405 8.32 -8.96 9.74
N PHE A 406 7.89 -10.16 10.15
CA PHE A 406 8.41 -11.44 9.66
C PHE A 406 8.26 -11.56 8.14
#